data_AF-A0A7W4C756-F1
#
_entry.id   AF-A0A7W4C756-F1
#
_cell.length_a   1.000
_cell.length_b   1.000
_cell.length_c   1.000
_cell.angle_alpha   90.00
_cell.angle_beta   90.00
_cell.angle_gamma   90.00
#
_symmetry.space_group_name_H-M   'P 1'
#
loop_
_entity.id
_entity.type
_entity.pdbx_description
1 polymer ?
#
loop_
_entity_poly.entity_id
_entity_poly.type
_entity_poly.pdbx_seq_one_letter_code
_entity_poly.pdbx_strand_id
1 'polypeptide(L)' 'GPFKHMHGLWKFTELTEDACKVEFDLDFEFSNMLVDMAFGKVFKDLMSSMVMAFTDRAKVIYRD' A
#
# COMPACT_ATOMS: atom_id res chain seq x y z
N GLY A 1 7.94 -13.16 -12.72
CA GLY A 1 8.44 -11.86 -12.21
C GLY A 1 9.22 -12.10 -10.94
N PRO A 2 9.63 -11.06 -10.18
CA PRO A 2 10.32 -11.25 -8.90
C PRO A 2 9.39 -11.85 -7.84
N PHE A 3 8.08 -11.64 -7.97
CA PHE A 3 7.04 -12.19 -7.10
C PHE A 3 6.52 -13.53 -7.62
N LYS A 4 6.33 -14.47 -6.69
CA LYS A 4 5.55 -15.70 -6.86
C LYS A 4 4.05 -15.43 -6.67
N HIS A 5 3.70 -14.60 -5.69
CA HIS A 5 2.38 -13.96 -5.61
C HIS A 5 2.49 -12.55 -5.04
N MET A 6 1.49 -11.73 -5.35
CA MET A 6 1.33 -10.38 -4.79
C MET A 6 -0.16 -10.02 -4.85
N HIS A 7 -0.76 -9.83 -3.70
CA HIS A 7 -2.17 -9.51 -3.51
C HIS A 7 -2.28 -8.28 -2.61
N GLY A 8 -2.83 -7.21 -3.17
CA GLY A 8 -3.12 -5.97 -2.43
C GLY A 8 -4.60 -5.86 -2.14
N LEU A 9 -4.94 -5.43 -0.93
CA LEU A 9 -6.30 -5.09 -0.52
C LEU A 9 -6.32 -3.65 0.00
N TRP A 10 -7.23 -2.86 -0.57
CA TRP A 10 -7.56 -1.54 -0.03
C TRP A 10 -8.86 -1.64 0.76
N LYS A 11 -8.84 -1.09 1.97
CA LYS A 11 -10.03 -0.99 2.81
C LYS A 11 -10.26 0.45 3.19
N PHE A 12 -11.49 0.90 2.94
CA PHE A 12 -11.97 2.22 3.28
C PHE A 12 -12.99 2.06 4.39
N THR A 13 -12.70 2.63 5.55
CA THR A 13 -13.63 2.64 6.68
C THR A 13 -14.13 4.07 6.86
N GLU A 14 -15.43 4.27 6.69
CA GLU A 14 -16.07 5.57 6.92
C GLU A 14 -15.84 6.05 8.37
N LEU A 15 -15.55 7.34 8.53
CA LEU A 15 -15.38 7.98 9.85
C LEU A 15 -16.39 9.11 10.04
N THR A 16 -16.54 9.97 9.03
CA THR A 16 -17.52 11.05 8.93
C THR A 16 -18.02 11.14 7.48
N GLU A 17 -18.98 12.03 7.22
CA GLU A 17 -19.50 12.28 5.86
C GLU A 17 -18.41 12.71 4.87
N ASP A 18 -17.36 13.37 5.36
CA ASP A 18 -16.26 13.93 4.60
C ASP A 18 -14.89 13.29 4.90
N ALA A 19 -14.83 12.22 5.71
CA ALA A 19 -13.59 11.56 6.05
C ALA A 19 -13.70 10.03 6.14
N CYS A 20 -12.65 9.35 5.70
CA CYS A 20 -12.50 7.91 5.88
C CYS A 20 -11.09 7.55 6.33
N LYS A 21 -10.97 6.41 7.01
CA LYS A 21 -9.70 5.74 7.25
C LYS A 21 -9.36 4.88 6.03
N VAL A 22 -8.17 5.09 5.46
CA VAL A 22 -7.62 4.27 4.39
C VAL A 22 -6.62 3.28 4.98
N GLU A 23 -6.82 2.00 4.68
CA GLU A 23 -5.93 0.91 5.06
C GLU A 23 -5.48 0.18 3.80
N PHE A 24 -4.20 -0.18 3.75
CA PHE A 24 -3.61 -0.95 2.65
C PHE A 24 -2.90 -2.17 3.22
N ASP A 25 -3.40 -3.35 2.84
CA ASP A 25 -2.78 -4.63 3.18
C ASP A 25 -2.15 -5.22 1.92
N LEU A 26 -0.92 -5.71 2.04
CA LEU A 26 -0.18 -6.32 0.94
C LEU A 26 0.37 -7.66 1.38
N ASP A 27 -0.08 -8.71 0.71
CA ASP A 27 0.39 -10.08 0.88
C ASP A 27 1.21 -10.50 -0.34
N PHE A 28 2.45 -10.92 -0.16
CA PHE A 28 3.33 -11.25 -1.26
C PHE A 28 4.37 -12.30 -0.87
N GLU A 29 4.85 -13.01 -1.89
CA GLU A 29 5.98 -13.93 -1.78
C GLU A 29 6.93 -13.66 -2.94
N PHE A 30 8.22 -13.48 -2.65
CA PHE A 30 9.25 -13.40 -3.69
C PHE A 30 9.68 -14.79 -4.16
N SER A 31 10.01 -14.91 -5.44
CA SER A 31 10.56 -16.14 -6.01
C SER A 31 12.03 -16.38 -5.64
N ASN A 32 12.71 -15.41 -5.01
CA ASN A 32 14.12 -15.49 -4.60
C ASN A 32 14.33 -14.91 -3.20
N MET A 33 14.89 -15.72 -2.28
CA MET A 33 15.16 -15.36 -0.88
C MET A 33 16.12 -14.16 -0.72
N LEU A 34 17.03 -13.93 -1.65
CA LEU A 34 17.92 -12.75 -1.59
C LEU A 34 17.14 -11.45 -1.81
N VAL A 35 16.14 -11.48 -2.70
CA VAL A 35 15.25 -10.34 -2.95
C VAL A 35 14.35 -10.12 -1.73
N ASP A 36 13.84 -11.19 -1.13
CA ASP A 36 13.04 -11.14 0.09
C ASP A 36 13.77 -10.45 1.25
N MET A 37 15.02 -10.84 1.51
CA MET A 37 15.85 -10.20 2.55
C MET A 37 16.13 -8.72 2.29
N ALA A 38 16.40 -8.33 1.04
CA ALA A 38 16.61 -6.92 0.70
C ALA A 38 15.32 -6.10 0.82
N PHE A 39 14.19 -6.70 0.46
CA PHE A 39 12.88 -6.05 0.45
C PHE A 39 12.33 -5.82 1.86
N GLY A 40 12.55 -6.76 2.78
CA GLY A 40 12.13 -6.60 4.18
C GLY A 40 12.63 -5.31 4.82
N LYS A 41 13.82 -4.82 4.44
CA LYS A 41 14.39 -3.56 4.94
C LYS A 41 13.63 -2.31 4.48
N VAL A 42 13.04 -2.33 3.28
CA VAL A 42 12.34 -1.18 2.67
C VAL A 42 10.83 -1.33 2.68
N PHE A 43 10.31 -2.47 3.12
CA PHE A 43 8.89 -2.81 3.04
C PHE A 43 7.99 -1.78 3.73
N LYS A 44 8.35 -1.36 4.95
CA LYS A 44 7.57 -0.38 5.72
C LYS A 44 7.46 0.96 4.98
N ASP A 45 8.58 1.42 4.40
CA ASP A 45 8.64 2.70 3.68
C ASP A 45 7.85 2.62 2.37
N LEU A 46 7.88 1.47 1.69
CA LEU A 46 7.06 1.20 0.51
C LEU A 46 5.57 1.28 0.83
N MET A 47 5.12 0.60 1.89
CA MET A 47 3.70 0.61 2.30
C MET A 47 3.24 2.03 2.64
N SER A 48 4.06 2.79 3.38
CA SER A 48 3.79 4.19 3.66
C SER A 48 3.70 5.03 2.39
N SER A 49 4.61 4.81 1.44
CA SER A 49 4.62 5.51 0.15
C SER A 49 3.38 5.22 -0.69
N MET A 50 2.88 3.99 -0.68
CA MET A 50 1.64 3.63 -1.39
C MET A 50 0.43 4.34 -0.81
N VAL A 51 0.29 4.37 0.52
CA VAL A 51 -0.80 5.10 1.20
C VAL A 51 -0.71 6.59 0.91
N MET A 52 0.48 7.19 1.02
CA MET A 52 0.67 8.62 0.71
C MET A 52 0.31 8.95 -0.74
N ALA A 53 0.81 8.17 -1.70
CA ALA A 53 0.51 8.39 -3.11
C ALA A 53 -1.00 8.27 -3.41
N PHE A 54 -1.68 7.33 -2.76
CA PHE A 54 -3.14 7.19 -2.87
C PHE A 54 -3.85 8.42 -2.30
N THR A 55 -3.50 8.85 -1.09
CA THR A 55 -4.09 10.03 -0.45
C THR A 55 -3.85 11.30 -1.24
N ASP A 56 -2.64 11.51 -1.77
CA ASP A 56 -2.32 12.67 -2.59
C ASP A 56 -3.10 12.68 -3.91
N ARG A 57 -3.31 11.50 -4.51
CA ARG A 57 -4.16 11.39 -5.69
C ARG A 57 -5.61 11.72 -5.37
N ALA A 58 -6.12 11.29 -4.21
CA ALA A 58 -7.47 11.62 -3.77
C ALA A 58 -7.66 13.14 -3.66
N LYS A 59 -6.73 13.87 -3.02
CA LYS A 59 -6.78 15.34 -2.94
C LYS A 59 -6.89 16.01 -4.32
N VAL A 60 -6.13 15.53 -5.30
CA VAL A 60 -6.18 16.07 -6.67
C VAL A 60 -7.55 15.85 -7.35
N ILE A 61 -8.18 14.69 -7.11
CA ILE A 61 -9.47 14.35 -7.73
C ILE A 61 -10.63 15.07 -7.04
N TYR A 62 -10.64 15.04 -5.70
CA TYR A 62 -11.77 15.51 -4.88
C TYR A 62 -11.64 16.98 -4.44
N ARG A 63 -10.47 17.61 -4.66
CA ARG A 63 -10.18 19.03 -4.36
C ARG A 63 -10.27 19.40 -2.88
N ASP A 64 -9.86 18.47 -2.01
CA ASP A 64 -9.60 18.73 -0.59
C ASP A 64 -8.28 19.50 -0.40
#